data_AF-A0A2S6Z0Y9-F1
#
_entry.id   AF-A0A2S6Z0Y9-F1
#
_cell.length_a   1.000
_cell.length_b   1.000
_cell.length_c   1.000
_cell.angle_alpha   90.00
_cell.angle_beta   90.00
_cell.angle_gamma   90.00
#
_symmetry.space_group_name_H-M   'P 1'
#
loop_
_entity.id
_entity.type
_entity.pdbx_description
1 polymer ?
#
loop_
_entity_poly.entity_id
_entity_poly.type
_entity_poly.pdbx_seq_one_letter_code
_entity_poly.pdbx_strand_id
1 'polypeptide(L)'
;MQTHAESFTFGVTLQQIDQFHTLLRTITAQSDMVAVCSGKPLDATSLSVLGESIFNAARAVRGVVDEIYEQRLGGDGPADAAEASGQRGAGV
;
A
#
# COMPACT_ATOMS: atom_id res chain seq x y z
N MET A 1 12.16 26.38 -4.06
CA MET A 1 11.90 25.08 -4.68
C MET A 1 10.56 24.57 -4.15
N GLN A 2 9.44 24.96 -4.77
CA GLN A 2 8.13 24.40 -4.43
C GLN A 2 7.98 23.10 -5.23
N THR A 3 8.13 21.96 -4.55
CA THR A 3 7.76 20.66 -5.10
C THR A 3 6.23 20.61 -5.17
N HIS A 4 5.68 20.86 -6.36
CA HIS A 4 4.29 20.56 -6.65
C HIS A 4 4.14 19.04 -6.54
N ALA A 5 3.56 18.55 -5.44
CA ALA A 5 3.22 17.14 -5.33
C ALA A 5 1.99 16.93 -6.22
N GLU A 6 2.22 16.52 -7.46
CA GLU A 6 1.15 16.08 -8.35
C GLU A 6 0.34 14.99 -7.63
N SER A 7 -0.97 15.20 -7.51
CA SER A 7 -1.86 14.25 -6.87
C SER A 7 -2.07 13.06 -7.81
N PHE A 8 -1.38 11.95 -7.57
CA PHE A 8 -1.61 10.69 -8.27
C PHE A 8 -2.77 9.93 -7.63
N THR A 9 -3.66 9.42 -8.47
CA THR A 9 -4.75 8.53 -8.02
C THR A 9 -4.35 7.10 -8.32
N PHE A 10 -4.57 6.21 -7.36
CA PHE A 10 -4.34 4.77 -7.50
C PHE A 10 -5.61 4.01 -7.19
N GLY A 11 -5.82 2.92 -7.90
CA GLY A 11 -6.86 1.95 -7.62
C GLY A 11 -6.45 1.08 -6.44
N VAL A 12 -7.45 0.63 -5.69
CA VAL A 12 -7.28 -0.36 -4.63
C VAL A 12 -8.40 -1.38 -4.74
N THR A 13 -8.07 -2.66 -4.58
CA THR A 13 -9.09 -3.71 -4.49
C THR A 13 -9.54 -3.91 -3.04
N LEU A 14 -10.77 -4.40 -2.83
CA LEU A 14 -11.27 -4.71 -1.49
C LEU A 14 -10.39 -5.76 -0.79
N GLN A 15 -9.90 -6.75 -1.54
CA GLN A 15 -8.97 -7.77 -1.01
C GLN A 15 -7.67 -7.14 -0.49
N GLN A 16 -7.10 -6.16 -1.19
CA GLN A 16 -5.89 -5.46 -0.74
C GLN A 16 -6.15 -4.65 0.53
N ILE A 17 -7.33 -4.01 0.65
CA ILE A 17 -7.74 -3.31 1.87
C ILE A 17 -7.84 -4.29 3.05
N ASP A 18 -8.54 -5.41 2.85
CA ASP A 18 -8.72 -6.44 3.88
C ASP A 18 -7.37 -7.05 4.32
N GLN A 19 -6.49 -7.32 3.36
CA GLN A 19 -5.14 -7.83 3.61
C GLN A 19 -4.30 -6.80 4.38
N PHE A 20 -4.33 -5.54 3.97
CA PHE A 20 -3.62 -4.46 4.65
C PHE A 20 -4.05 -4.33 6.11
N HIS A 21 -5.36 -4.31 6.39
CA HIS A 21 -5.89 -4.26 7.75
C HIS A 21 -5.52 -5.48 8.59
N THR A 22 -5.58 -6.67 8.00
CA THR A 22 -5.21 -7.93 8.68
C THR A 22 -3.74 -7.89 9.08
N LEU A 23 -2.85 -7.47 8.18
CA LEU A 23 -1.42 -7.38 8.45
C LEU A 23 -1.11 -6.35 9.55
N LEU A 24 -1.75 -5.18 9.52
CA LEU A 24 -1.58 -4.17 10.57
C LEU A 24 -2.04 -4.68 11.95
N ARG A 25 -3.15 -5.42 12.00
CA ARG A 25 -3.63 -6.04 13.24
C ARG A 25 -2.64 -7.08 13.76
N THR A 26 -2.07 -7.91 12.90
CA THR A 26 -1.05 -8.90 13.27
C THR A 26 0.20 -8.23 13.84
N ILE A 27 0.72 -7.20 13.16
CA ILE A 27 1.90 -6.43 13.62
C ILE A 27 1.63 -5.85 15.01
N THR A 28 0.46 -5.25 15.21
CA THR A 28 0.08 -4.62 16.49
C THR A 28 0.03 -5.66 17.61
N ALA A 29 -0.71 -6.77 17.40
CA ALA A 29 -0.86 -7.81 18.41
C ALA A 29 0.48 -8.46 18.80
N GLN A 30 1.36 -8.66 17.83
CA GLN A 30 2.69 -9.25 18.08
C GLN A 30 3.63 -8.24 18.76
N SER A 31 3.58 -6.97 18.38
CA SER A 31 4.36 -5.92 19.02
C SER A 31 3.94 -5.71 20.47
N ASP A 32 2.63 -5.78 20.76
CA ASP A 32 2.10 -5.74 22.12
C ASP A 32 2.63 -6.89 22.96
N MET A 33 2.73 -8.11 22.40
CA MET A 33 3.31 -9.25 23.12
C MET A 33 4.78 -8.98 23.49
N VAL A 34 5.59 -8.40 22.59
CA VAL A 34 6.98 -8.01 22.89
C VAL A 34 7.03 -6.93 23.98
N ALA A 35 6.16 -5.92 23.90
CA ALA A 35 6.10 -4.85 24.89
C ALA A 35 5.66 -5.34 26.29
N VAL A 36 4.66 -6.21 26.36
CA VAL A 36 4.13 -6.77 27.62
C VAL A 36 5.10 -7.77 28.25
N CYS A 37 5.74 -8.62 27.45
CA CYS A 37 6.72 -9.59 27.94
C CYS A 37 8.08 -8.97 28.27
N SER A 38 8.29 -7.66 28.08
CA SER A 38 9.54 -7.00 28.47
C SER A 38 9.87 -7.14 29.98
N GLY A 39 8.88 -7.47 30.82
CA GLY A 39 9.06 -7.75 32.26
C GLY A 39 9.25 -9.23 32.66
N LYS A 40 9.09 -10.18 31.73
CA LYS A 40 9.35 -11.62 31.93
C LYS A 40 10.09 -12.16 30.71
N PRO A 41 11.34 -12.64 30.84
CA PRO A 41 12.13 -12.98 29.67
C PRO A 41 11.42 -14.04 28.82
N LEU A 42 11.04 -13.65 27.61
CA LEU A 42 10.82 -14.61 26.53
C LEU A 42 12.15 -15.36 26.34
N ASP A 43 12.08 -16.66 26.12
CA ASP A 43 13.30 -17.37 25.71
C ASP A 43 13.77 -16.81 24.35
N ALA A 44 15.07 -16.84 24.12
CA ALA A 44 15.69 -16.19 22.95
C ALA A 44 15.12 -16.68 21.61
N THR A 45 14.63 -17.93 21.56
CA THR A 45 13.97 -18.50 20.38
C THR A 45 12.62 -17.82 20.14
N SER A 46 11.77 -17.72 21.17
CA SER A 46 10.47 -17.05 21.07
C SER A 46 10.62 -15.59 20.65
N LEU A 47 11.56 -14.85 21.24
CA LEU A 47 11.79 -13.45 20.85
C LEU A 47 12.20 -13.31 19.38
N SER A 48 13.06 -14.20 18.89
CA SER A 48 13.51 -14.21 17.49
C SER A 48 12.34 -14.54 16.54
N VAL A 49 11.52 -15.52 16.89
CA VAL A 49 10.32 -15.91 16.11
C VAL A 49 9.31 -14.76 16.05
N LEU A 50 9.07 -14.06 17.16
CA LEU A 50 8.20 -12.89 17.19
C LEU A 50 8.74 -11.76 16.30
N GLY A 51 10.04 -11.46 16.39
CA GLY A 51 10.68 -10.46 15.55
C GLY A 51 10.60 -10.79 14.06
N GLU A 52 10.86 -12.05 13.69
CA GLU A 52 10.73 -12.53 12.31
C GLU A 52 9.28 -12.43 11.81
N SER A 53 8.30 -12.80 12.65
CA SER A 53 6.89 -12.72 12.27
C SER A 53 6.44 -11.28 12.00
N ILE A 54 6.84 -10.33 12.86
CA ILE A 54 6.58 -8.89 12.68
C ILE A 54 7.24 -8.39 11.38
N PHE A 55 8.50 -8.74 11.16
CA PHE A 55 9.23 -8.34 9.95
C PHE A 55 8.55 -8.85 8.68
N ASN A 56 8.15 -10.12 8.66
CA ASN A 56 7.46 -10.73 7.52
C ASN A 56 6.10 -10.08 7.27
N ALA A 57 5.33 -9.77 8.32
CA ALA A 57 4.07 -9.05 8.18
C ALA A 57 4.28 -7.63 7.62
N ALA A 58 5.29 -6.90 8.11
CA ALA A 58 5.63 -5.57 7.58
C ALA A 58 6.11 -5.63 6.12
N ARG A 59 6.87 -6.66 5.74
CA ARG A 59 7.25 -6.91 4.35
C ARG A 59 6.04 -7.18 3.46
N ALA A 60 5.06 -7.93 3.95
CA ALA A 60 3.81 -8.16 3.23
C ALA A 60 3.00 -6.86 3.06
N VAL A 61 2.98 -5.98 4.07
CA VAL A 61 2.36 -4.64 3.95
C VAL A 61 3.03 -3.84 2.84
N ARG A 62 4.37 -3.87 2.78
CA ARG A 62 5.12 -3.22 1.69
C ARG A 62 4.69 -3.76 0.33
N GLY A 63 4.56 -5.08 0.19
CA GLY A 63 4.09 -5.70 -1.06
C GLY A 63 2.71 -5.21 -1.49
N VAL A 64 1.74 -5.14 -0.58
CA VAL A 64 0.39 -4.60 -0.88
C VAL A 64 0.48 -3.15 -1.36
N VAL A 65 1.31 -2.33 -0.72
CA VAL A 65 1.51 -0.92 -1.12
C VAL A 65 2.15 -0.83 -2.51
N ASP A 66 3.18 -1.65 -2.78
CA ASP A 66 3.85 -1.67 -4.08
C ASP A 66 2.86 -2.08 -5.20
N GLU A 67 1.99 -3.07 -4.97
CA GLU A 67 0.93 -3.43 -5.91
C GLU A 67 -0.06 -2.29 -6.19
N ILE A 68 -0.37 -1.46 -5.17
CA ILE A 68 -1.24 -0.29 -5.35
C ILE A 68 -0.56 0.74 -6.26
N TYR A 69 0.76 0.94 -6.14
CA TYR A 69 1.50 1.85 -7.01
C TYR A 69 1.46 1.44 -8.49
N GLU A 70 1.38 0.14 -8.78
CA GLU A 70 1.21 -0.37 -10.14
C GLU A 70 -0.22 -0.16 -10.68
N GLN A 71 -1.21 0.09 -9.81
CA GLN A 71 -2.61 0.32 -10.16
C GLN A 71 -2.93 1.80 -10.36
N ARG A 72 -2.05 2.55 -11.03
CA ARG A 72 -2.26 3.99 -11.27
C ARG A 72 -3.52 4.24 -12.10
N LEU A 73 -4.42 5.08 -11.57
CA LEU A 73 -5.61 5.55 -12.26
C LEU A 73 -5.33 6.92 -12.88
N GLY A 74 -5.38 7.00 -14.21
CA GLY A 74 -5.14 8.23 -14.97
C GLY A 74 -3.66 8.50 -15.27
N GLY A 75 -3.10 7.77 -16.24
CA GLY A 75 -1.83 8.13 -16.90
C GLY A 75 -2.11 8.61 -18.32
N ASP A 76 -1.68 9.82 -18.66
CA ASP A 76 -1.95 10.46 -19.96
C ASP A 76 -1.45 9.66 -21.19
N GLY A 77 -2.34 9.47 -22.18
CA GLY A 77 -2.05 9.36 -23.63
C GLY A 77 -2.68 8.17 -24.38
N PRO A 78 -3.25 8.31 -25.63
CA PRO A 78 -3.49 9.48 -26.49
C PRO A 78 -4.99 9.84 -26.69
N ALA A 79 -5.92 9.35 -25.87
CA ALA A 79 -7.36 9.56 -26.10
C ALA A 79 -7.82 11.00 -25.81
N ASP A 80 -7.24 11.69 -24.83
CA ASP A 80 -7.77 12.99 -24.38
C ASP A 80 -7.33 14.18 -25.25
N ALA A 81 -6.34 14.00 -26.13
CA ALA A 81 -5.93 15.00 -27.12
C ALA A 81 -6.63 14.81 -28.49
N ALA A 82 -7.10 13.60 -28.81
CA ALA A 82 -7.77 13.31 -30.08
C ALA A 82 -9.26 13.71 -30.07
N GLU A 83 -9.95 13.54 -28.95
CA GLU A 83 -11.37 13.83 -28.81
C GLU A 83 -11.67 15.35 -28.84
N ALA A 84 -10.75 16.21 -28.39
CA ALA A 84 -10.95 17.66 -28.43
C ALA A 84 -10.76 18.30 -29.83
N SER A 85 -10.11 17.59 -30.77
CA SER A 85 -9.84 18.10 -32.12
C SER A 85 -10.79 17.54 -33.19
N GLY A 86 -11.53 16.47 -32.90
CA GLY A 86 -12.50 15.85 -33.83
C GLY A 86 -13.88 16.54 -33.89
N GLN A 87 -14.26 17.35 -32.90
CA GLN A 87 -15.57 18.03 -32.88
C GLN A 87 -15.66 19.31 -33.74
N ARG A 88 -14.63 19.65 -34.52
CA ARG A 88 -14.64 20.79 -35.45
C ARG A 88 -14.58 20.32 -36.91
N GLY A 89 -15.68 19.78 -37.42
CA GLY A 89 -15.82 19.60 -38.86
C GLY A 89 -16.94 18.66 -39.30
N ALA A 90 -18.16 19.19 -39.37
CA ALA A 90 -19.13 18.90 -40.44
C ALA A 90 -20.44 19.65 -40.16
N GLY A 91 -20.43 20.95 -40.43
CA GLY A 91 -21.62 21.70 -40.77
C GLY A 91 -21.57 22.02 -42.27
N VAL A 92 -22.68 21.71 -42.95
CA VAL A 92 -23.01 21.87 -44.39
C VAL A 92 -22.52 20.76 -45.31
#